data_AF-A0A267H1N0-F1
#
_entry.id   AF-A0A267H1N0-F1
#
_cell.length_a   1.000
_cell.length_b   1.000
_cell.length_c   1.000
_cell.angle_alpha   90.00
_cell.angle_beta   90.00
_cell.angle_gamma   90.00
#
_symmetry.space_group_name_H-M   'P 1'
#
loop_
_entity.id
_entity.type
_entity.pdbx_description
1 polymer ?
#
loop_
_entity_poly.entity_id
_entity_poly.type
_entity_poly.pdbx_seq_one_letter_code
_entity_poly.pdbx_strand_id
1 'polypeptide(L)'
;MGSSMAQAAHQTAELDSTIDGAAYLIDFQERPFANGSCRLAFQGVYRGRGPLNGKRCVAKVAIAACRHGGALADYEADMQASRKAGKLAELFNKEFVSSKPLRFVQPAMATVLTTGSCYSRRGDKILVEEFIEGRYEKFNNNAHYQSDEVATVPCFSHYTYYKTGGRYLVCDIQGVRTSRGYWLTDPAVHSREGGKFGDTDLGRDGFVRFFSSHRCTSVCILFPISDLKAGQDLPEASFNLTRKNYCGRRLNGPPCDCCDGSCGPRNGCNCCGCMRRDLEEFGLLKIRALVNREGAVSRLSSETNKFYCGRKNMARDRMTDGFCGPNNGNNCHACRQLDIQSRDRYYLIVQAWFGKALPEPTSIVHRA
;
A
#
# COMPACT_ATOMS: atom_id res chain seq x y z
N MET A 1 40.28 18.74 -34.00
CA MET A 1 41.15 17.88 -33.15
C MET A 1 40.23 16.90 -32.44
N GLY A 2 40.20 15.65 -32.88
CA GLY A 2 39.32 14.63 -32.31
C GLY A 2 39.75 14.29 -30.90
N SER A 3 38.87 14.46 -29.92
CA SER A 3 39.09 13.91 -28.60
C SER A 3 38.96 12.39 -28.71
N SER A 4 40.10 11.72 -28.67
CA SER A 4 40.19 10.30 -28.31
C SER A 4 39.45 10.13 -26.98
N MET A 5 38.20 9.68 -27.05
CA MET A 5 37.54 9.10 -25.88
C MET A 5 38.35 7.86 -25.55
N ALA A 6 39.16 7.94 -24.50
CA ALA A 6 39.70 6.75 -23.87
C ALA A 6 38.54 5.76 -23.73
N GLN A 7 38.63 4.61 -24.39
CA GLN A 7 37.67 3.52 -24.20
C GLN A 7 37.62 3.29 -22.68
N ALA A 8 36.49 3.64 -22.06
CA ALA A 8 36.30 3.35 -20.66
C ALA A 8 36.55 1.85 -20.48
N ALA A 9 37.21 1.45 -19.40
CA ALA A 9 37.35 0.04 -19.14
C ALA A 9 35.94 -0.56 -18.96
N HIS A 10 35.68 -1.62 -19.70
CA HIS A 10 34.35 -2.18 -19.89
C HIS A 10 34.33 -3.65 -19.45
N GLN A 11 33.25 -4.03 -18.80
CA GLN A 11 32.91 -5.41 -18.45
C GLN A 11 31.95 -5.97 -19.50
N THR A 12 31.98 -7.29 -19.69
CA THR A 12 31.05 -7.97 -20.59
C THR A 12 30.27 -9.04 -19.85
N ALA A 13 28.97 -9.09 -20.10
CA ALA A 13 28.09 -10.19 -19.69
C ALA A 13 27.31 -10.72 -20.90
N GLU A 14 26.81 -11.95 -20.82
CA GLU A 14 25.92 -12.55 -21.82
C GLU A 14 24.54 -12.74 -21.20
N LEU A 15 23.47 -12.33 -21.90
CA LEU A 15 22.12 -12.62 -21.44
C LEU A 15 21.87 -14.13 -21.43
N ASP A 16 21.28 -14.63 -20.34
CA ASP A 16 21.01 -16.06 -20.17
C ASP A 16 19.85 -16.55 -21.05
N SER A 17 19.04 -15.63 -21.58
CA SER A 17 17.90 -15.92 -22.45
C SER A 17 17.80 -14.93 -23.60
N THR A 18 17.19 -15.34 -24.70
CA THR A 18 16.92 -14.44 -25.83
C THR A 18 15.85 -13.41 -25.47
N ILE A 19 15.99 -12.20 -26.04
CA ILE A 19 14.98 -11.14 -26.02
C ILE A 19 14.63 -10.84 -27.47
N ASP A 20 13.33 -10.80 -27.80
CA ASP A 20 12.85 -10.63 -29.17
C ASP A 20 13.44 -11.64 -30.16
N GLY A 21 13.69 -12.88 -29.68
CA GLY A 21 14.27 -13.96 -30.47
C GLY A 21 15.78 -13.83 -30.75
N ALA A 22 16.47 -12.83 -30.19
CA ALA A 22 17.90 -12.62 -30.37
C ALA A 22 18.70 -12.77 -29.07
N ALA A 23 19.93 -13.27 -29.17
CA ALA A 23 20.90 -13.27 -28.07
C ALA A 23 21.68 -11.94 -28.05
N TYR A 24 22.06 -11.50 -26.85
CA TYR A 24 22.82 -10.26 -26.66
C TYR A 24 23.95 -10.43 -25.65
N LEU A 25 25.08 -9.81 -25.97
CA LEU A 25 26.11 -9.45 -25.00
C LEU A 25 25.81 -8.06 -24.44
N ILE A 26 26.24 -7.83 -23.22
CA ILE A 26 26.06 -6.58 -22.49
C ILE A 26 27.44 -6.02 -22.20
N ASP A 27 27.72 -4.87 -22.78
CA ASP A 27 28.94 -4.10 -22.58
C ASP A 27 28.64 -2.99 -21.57
N PHE A 28 29.20 -3.07 -20.36
CA PHE A 28 28.85 -2.17 -19.26
C PHE A 28 30.08 -1.62 -18.53
N GLN A 29 29.94 -0.45 -17.91
CA GLN A 29 31.04 0.26 -17.28
C GLN A 29 31.59 -0.47 -16.05
N GLU A 30 32.85 -0.24 -15.70
CA GLU A 30 33.47 -0.77 -14.48
C GLU A 30 33.01 -0.08 -13.19
N ARG A 31 32.50 1.15 -13.28
CA ARG A 31 32.07 1.92 -12.11
C ARG A 31 30.56 2.13 -12.13
N PRO A 32 29.88 1.98 -10.99
CA PRO A 32 28.46 2.24 -10.92
C PRO A 32 28.20 3.75 -11.03
N PHE A 33 27.10 4.12 -11.68
CA PHE A 33 26.63 5.50 -11.73
C PHE A 33 25.60 5.81 -10.63
N ALA A 34 25.01 4.77 -10.03
CA ALA A 34 24.05 4.88 -8.94
C ALA A 34 24.13 3.67 -8.01
N ASN A 35 23.75 3.88 -6.75
CA ASN A 35 23.74 2.87 -5.70
C ASN A 35 22.35 2.84 -5.07
N GLY A 36 21.72 1.66 -5.05
CA GLY A 36 20.54 1.40 -4.23
C GLY A 36 20.92 0.72 -2.91
N SER A 37 19.92 0.34 -2.12
CA SER A 37 20.16 -0.31 -0.82
C SER A 37 20.89 -1.65 -0.93
N CYS A 38 20.58 -2.44 -1.97
CA CYS A 38 21.11 -3.80 -2.12
C CYS A 38 21.81 -4.05 -3.46
N ARG A 39 21.83 -3.07 -4.37
CA ARG A 39 22.31 -3.24 -5.76
C ARG A 39 23.05 -2.00 -6.24
N LEU A 40 24.11 -2.21 -7.00
CA LEU A 40 24.86 -1.20 -7.74
C LEU A 40 24.37 -1.17 -9.19
N ALA A 41 24.22 0.02 -9.77
CA ALA A 41 23.75 0.20 -11.14
C ALA A 41 24.86 0.75 -12.04
N PHE A 42 25.11 0.07 -13.16
CA PHE A 42 26.15 0.38 -14.14
C PHE A 42 25.50 0.71 -15.47
N GLN A 43 26.00 1.74 -16.16
CA GLN A 43 25.53 2.01 -17.52
C GLN A 43 26.11 0.97 -18.47
N GLY A 44 25.30 0.51 -19.42
CA GLY A 44 25.73 -0.42 -20.45
C GLY A 44 25.01 -0.23 -21.78
N VAL A 45 25.37 -1.10 -22.72
CA VAL A 45 24.83 -1.15 -24.08
C VAL A 45 24.63 -2.61 -24.50
N TYR A 46 23.49 -2.91 -25.10
CA TYR A 46 23.24 -4.21 -25.73
C TYR A 46 24.07 -4.35 -27.02
N ARG A 47 24.72 -5.49 -27.21
CA ARG A 47 25.49 -5.87 -28.40
C ARG A 47 24.94 -7.16 -28.97
N GLY A 48 24.50 -7.15 -30.22
CA GLY A 48 23.91 -8.33 -30.85
C GLY A 48 23.40 -8.04 -32.26
N ARG A 49 22.64 -8.98 -32.82
CA ARG A 49 22.04 -8.82 -34.16
C ARG A 49 20.55 -8.47 -34.14
N GLY A 50 19.93 -8.40 -32.96
CA GLY A 50 18.51 -8.08 -32.80
C GLY A 50 18.22 -6.59 -32.58
N PRO A 51 16.93 -6.24 -32.39
CA PRO A 51 16.45 -4.85 -32.29
C PRO A 51 17.09 -4.00 -31.17
N LEU A 52 17.57 -4.63 -30.10
CA LEU A 52 18.19 -3.91 -28.98
C LEU A 52 19.65 -3.52 -29.25
N ASN A 53 20.28 -3.98 -30.35
CA ASN A 53 21.68 -3.67 -30.61
C ASN A 53 21.96 -2.15 -30.60
N GLY A 54 22.93 -1.72 -29.79
CA GLY A 54 23.27 -0.32 -29.59
C GLY A 54 22.36 0.46 -28.64
N LYS A 55 21.27 -0.14 -28.14
CA LYS A 55 20.42 0.48 -27.12
C LYS A 55 21.09 0.46 -25.76
N ARG A 56 20.85 1.53 -24.99
CA ARG A 56 21.36 1.70 -23.63
C ARG A 56 20.63 0.78 -22.66
N CYS A 57 21.37 0.22 -21.72
CA CYS A 57 20.86 -0.62 -20.65
C CYS A 57 21.48 -0.23 -19.30
N VAL A 58 20.94 -0.82 -18.25
CA VAL A 58 21.49 -0.78 -16.89
C VAL A 58 21.79 -2.20 -16.47
N ALA A 59 23.06 -2.46 -16.12
CA ALA A 59 23.47 -3.68 -15.45
C ALA A 59 23.41 -3.46 -13.94
N LYS A 60 22.78 -4.39 -13.21
CA LYS A 60 22.58 -4.34 -11.76
C LYS A 60 23.32 -5.49 -11.09
N VAL A 61 24.22 -5.14 -10.19
CA VAL A 61 25.05 -6.10 -9.45
C VAL A 61 24.70 -6.03 -7.96
N ALA A 62 24.37 -7.17 -7.36
CA ALA A 62 24.01 -7.29 -5.95
C ALA A 62 25.21 -7.03 -5.03
N ILE A 63 25.00 -6.19 -4.02
CA ILE A 63 25.96 -5.90 -2.95
C ILE A 63 26.07 -7.14 -2.07
N ALA A 64 27.29 -7.64 -1.86
CA ALA A 64 27.54 -8.92 -1.19
C ALA A 64 26.92 -9.01 0.22
N ALA A 65 26.94 -7.91 0.98
CA ALA A 65 26.38 -7.85 2.34
C ALA A 65 24.84 -7.93 2.40
N CYS A 66 24.15 -7.82 1.26
CA CYS A 66 22.69 -7.81 1.18
C CYS A 66 22.11 -9.13 0.65
N ARG A 67 22.95 -10.16 0.41
CA ARG A 67 22.54 -11.44 -0.17
C ARG A 67 22.00 -12.37 0.91
N HIS A 68 20.76 -12.82 0.77
CA HIS A 68 20.18 -13.84 1.66
C HIS A 68 19.61 -14.99 0.81
N GLY A 69 20.28 -16.15 0.81
CA GLY A 69 19.92 -17.26 -0.08
C GLY A 69 20.70 -17.31 -1.41
N GLY A 70 21.51 -16.28 -1.68
CA GLY A 70 22.45 -16.22 -2.81
C GLY A 70 21.93 -15.41 -3.99
N ALA A 71 22.84 -14.77 -4.74
CA ALA A 71 22.50 -13.76 -5.74
C ALA A 71 21.51 -14.26 -6.82
N LEU A 72 21.57 -15.54 -7.22
CA LEU A 72 20.67 -16.10 -8.21
C LEU A 72 19.20 -16.10 -7.73
N ALA A 73 18.93 -16.57 -6.52
CA ALA A 73 17.59 -16.63 -5.96
C ALA A 73 16.98 -15.22 -5.79
N ASP A 74 17.80 -14.27 -5.32
CA ASP A 74 17.42 -12.87 -5.16
C ASP A 74 17.01 -12.25 -6.51
N TYR A 75 17.80 -12.48 -7.56
CA TYR A 75 17.48 -11.97 -8.90
C TYR A 75 16.27 -12.64 -9.53
N GLU A 76 16.07 -13.95 -9.33
CA GLU A 76 14.86 -14.64 -9.78
C GLU A 76 13.61 -14.05 -9.12
N ALA A 77 13.67 -13.77 -7.82
CA ALA A 77 12.61 -13.11 -7.08
C ALA A 77 12.33 -11.68 -7.61
N ASP A 78 13.37 -10.88 -7.87
CA ASP A 78 13.25 -9.54 -8.47
C ASP A 78 12.58 -9.58 -9.85
N MET A 79 12.96 -10.56 -10.69
CA MET A 79 12.36 -10.78 -11.99
C MET A 79 10.88 -11.18 -11.86
N GLN A 80 10.53 -12.03 -10.90
CA GLN A 80 9.14 -12.41 -10.63
C GLN A 80 8.29 -11.21 -10.15
N ALA A 81 8.85 -10.37 -9.28
CA ALA A 81 8.21 -9.14 -8.80
C ALA A 81 7.92 -8.18 -9.98
N SER A 82 8.92 -7.93 -10.82
CA SER A 82 8.82 -7.06 -12.00
C SER A 82 7.80 -7.56 -13.03
N ARG A 83 7.76 -8.88 -13.26
CA ARG A 83 6.75 -9.52 -14.13
C ARG A 83 5.34 -9.40 -13.56
N LYS A 84 5.16 -9.58 -12.25
CA LYS A 84 3.87 -9.44 -11.58
C LYS A 84 3.37 -7.99 -11.65
N ALA A 85 4.26 -7.03 -11.38
CA ALA A 85 3.95 -5.60 -11.47
C ALA A 85 3.56 -5.19 -12.89
N GLY A 86 4.31 -5.62 -13.91
CA GLY A 86 4.00 -5.37 -15.32
C GLY A 86 2.61 -5.85 -15.72
N LYS A 87 2.26 -7.11 -15.40
CA LYS A 87 0.92 -7.66 -15.68
C LYS A 87 -0.21 -6.88 -14.99
N LEU A 88 0.01 -6.44 -13.75
CA LEU A 88 -0.98 -5.64 -13.02
C LEU A 88 -1.10 -4.23 -13.60
N ALA A 89 0.00 -3.65 -14.08
CA ALA A 89 0.00 -2.34 -14.75
C ALA A 89 -0.74 -2.40 -16.09
N GLU A 90 -0.61 -3.47 -16.86
CA GLU A 90 -1.40 -3.71 -18.07
C GLU A 90 -2.90 -3.76 -17.78
N LEU A 91 -3.30 -4.49 -16.74
CA LEU A 91 -4.69 -4.53 -16.28
C LEU A 91 -5.18 -3.15 -15.83
N PHE A 92 -4.38 -2.43 -15.07
CA PHE A 92 -4.70 -1.07 -14.64
C PHE A 92 -4.89 -0.13 -15.82
N ASN A 93 -3.98 -0.13 -16.80
CA ASN A 93 -4.08 0.71 -18.00
C ASN A 93 -5.31 0.38 -18.85
N LYS A 94 -5.76 -0.88 -18.83
CA LYS A 94 -6.96 -1.32 -19.54
C LYS A 94 -8.24 -0.87 -18.84
N GLU A 95 -8.27 -0.90 -17.51
CA GLU A 95 -9.47 -0.58 -16.71
C GLU A 95 -9.57 0.90 -16.34
N PHE A 96 -8.43 1.58 -16.25
CA PHE A 96 -8.29 3.02 -16.03
C PHE A 96 -7.63 3.66 -17.25
N VAL A 97 -8.46 4.15 -18.17
CA VAL A 97 -7.98 4.80 -19.39
C VAL A 97 -7.42 6.18 -19.04
N SER A 98 -6.10 6.23 -18.84
CA SER A 98 -5.33 7.45 -18.65
C SER A 98 -4.52 7.79 -19.89
N SER A 99 -4.31 9.09 -20.15
CA SER A 99 -3.36 9.55 -21.18
C SER A 99 -1.89 9.24 -20.82
N LYS A 100 -1.61 8.83 -19.58
CA LYS A 100 -0.27 8.53 -19.06
C LYS A 100 -0.21 7.11 -18.49
N PRO A 101 -0.16 6.07 -19.33
CA PRO A 101 -0.12 4.68 -18.89
C PRO A 101 1.16 4.34 -18.10
N LEU A 102 1.05 3.33 -17.24
CA LEU A 102 2.14 2.79 -16.43
C LEU A 102 2.82 1.62 -17.14
N ARG A 103 4.16 1.62 -17.24
CA ARG A 103 4.93 0.52 -17.83
C ARG A 103 6.08 0.14 -16.93
N PHE A 104 6.19 -1.15 -16.59
CA PHE A 104 7.34 -1.67 -15.86
C PHE A 104 8.34 -2.30 -16.82
N VAL A 105 9.58 -1.82 -16.79
CA VAL A 105 10.69 -2.46 -17.49
C VAL A 105 10.90 -3.86 -16.90
N GLN A 106 11.17 -4.83 -17.79
CA GLN A 106 11.38 -6.22 -17.40
C GLN A 106 12.88 -6.53 -17.39
N PRO A 107 13.49 -6.82 -16.23
CA PRO A 107 14.88 -7.21 -16.17
C PRO A 107 15.08 -8.63 -16.71
N ALA A 108 16.27 -8.89 -17.24
CA ALA A 108 16.73 -10.19 -17.70
C ALA A 108 18.01 -10.59 -16.96
N MET A 109 18.21 -11.89 -16.75
CA MET A 109 19.42 -12.42 -16.14
C MET A 109 20.56 -12.43 -17.16
N ALA A 110 21.77 -12.12 -16.70
CA ALA A 110 22.99 -12.24 -17.49
C ALA A 110 24.13 -12.85 -16.67
N THR A 111 25.09 -13.46 -17.36
CA THR A 111 26.30 -14.05 -16.77
C THR A 111 27.53 -13.23 -17.16
N VAL A 112 28.31 -12.78 -16.18
CA VAL A 112 29.53 -11.99 -16.40
C VAL A 112 30.62 -12.87 -17.04
N LEU A 113 31.22 -12.39 -18.12
CA LEU A 113 32.28 -13.08 -18.88
C LEU A 113 33.68 -12.55 -18.56
N THR A 114 33.79 -11.28 -18.17
CA THR A 114 35.08 -10.62 -17.90
C THR A 114 35.61 -10.91 -16.50
N THR A 115 36.93 -10.95 -16.39
CA THR A 115 37.69 -11.04 -15.12
C THR A 115 38.26 -9.66 -14.77
N GLY A 116 38.32 -9.29 -13.49
CA GLY A 116 39.11 -8.14 -13.02
C GLY A 116 38.34 -6.95 -12.44
N SER A 117 37.02 -7.05 -12.28
CA SER A 117 36.23 -6.02 -11.57
C SER A 117 36.21 -6.28 -10.07
N CYS A 118 36.22 -5.20 -9.27
CA CYS A 118 36.04 -5.28 -7.82
C CYS A 118 34.56 -5.50 -7.41
N TYR A 119 33.61 -5.35 -8.35
CA TYR A 119 32.18 -5.46 -8.07
C TYR A 119 31.56 -6.78 -8.54
N SER A 120 32.15 -7.43 -9.56
CA SER A 120 31.68 -8.69 -10.13
C SER A 120 32.82 -9.54 -10.65
N ARG A 121 32.64 -10.86 -10.62
CA ARG A 121 33.59 -11.86 -11.10
C ARG A 121 33.03 -12.60 -12.30
N ARG A 122 33.90 -13.20 -13.11
CA ARG A 122 33.49 -14.11 -14.18
C ARG A 122 32.61 -15.23 -13.61
N GLY A 123 31.46 -15.47 -14.23
CA GLY A 123 30.45 -16.43 -13.79
C GLY A 123 29.41 -15.85 -12.84
N ASP A 124 29.59 -14.64 -12.30
CA ASP A 124 28.55 -14.00 -11.48
C ASP A 124 27.31 -13.72 -12.32
N LYS A 125 26.15 -13.89 -11.68
CA LYS A 125 24.86 -13.48 -12.21
C LYS A 125 24.62 -12.00 -11.95
N ILE A 126 23.96 -11.33 -12.88
CA ILE A 126 23.52 -9.93 -12.79
C ILE A 126 22.14 -9.78 -13.42
N LEU A 127 21.44 -8.69 -13.11
CA LEU A 127 20.24 -8.29 -13.84
C LEU A 127 20.55 -7.18 -14.84
N VAL A 128 19.91 -7.23 -15.99
CA VAL A 128 20.05 -6.23 -17.05
C VAL A 128 18.67 -5.77 -17.50
N GLU A 129 18.49 -4.46 -17.57
CA GLU A 129 17.23 -3.86 -17.99
C GLU A 129 17.47 -2.65 -18.90
N GLU A 130 16.42 -2.22 -19.61
CA GLU A 130 16.49 -1.03 -20.47
C GLU A 130 16.82 0.22 -19.67
N PHE A 131 17.66 1.09 -20.24
CA PHE A 131 17.91 2.40 -19.64
C PHE A 131 16.70 3.31 -19.84
N ILE A 132 16.14 3.81 -18.75
CA ILE A 132 15.01 4.74 -18.79
C ILE A 132 15.53 6.18 -18.76
N GLU A 133 15.33 6.93 -19.86
CA GLU A 133 15.79 8.31 -19.97
C GLU A 133 14.86 9.31 -19.27
N GLY A 134 15.43 10.11 -18.36
CA GLY A 134 14.78 11.26 -17.74
C GLY A 134 15.12 11.42 -16.27
N ARG A 135 14.34 12.26 -15.57
CA ARG A 135 14.50 12.48 -14.13
C ARG A 135 13.93 11.29 -13.38
N TYR A 136 14.78 10.60 -12.62
CA TYR A 136 14.36 9.51 -11.75
C TYR A 136 13.57 10.07 -10.55
N GLU A 137 12.41 9.49 -10.28
CA GLU A 137 11.48 9.87 -9.22
C GLU A 137 11.04 8.60 -8.47
N LYS A 138 10.95 8.71 -7.14
CA LYS A 138 10.29 7.71 -6.30
C LYS A 138 8.89 8.22 -5.97
N PHE A 139 7.86 7.44 -6.30
CA PHE A 139 6.45 7.84 -6.17
C PHE A 139 5.81 7.30 -4.89
N ASN A 140 6.23 6.14 -4.43
CA ASN A 140 5.95 5.63 -3.10
C ASN A 140 7.07 4.67 -2.65
N ASN A 141 7.02 4.21 -1.41
CA ASN A 141 7.90 3.16 -0.91
C ASN A 141 7.11 2.07 -0.17
N ASN A 142 7.81 1.04 0.31
CA ASN A 142 7.29 -0.02 1.17
C ASN A 142 7.11 0.42 2.65
N ALA A 143 7.19 1.72 2.92
CA ALA A 143 7.09 2.33 4.25
C ALA A 143 6.20 3.58 4.18
N HIS A 144 6.65 4.71 4.72
CA HIS A 144 5.81 5.88 4.99
C HIS A 144 5.89 7.02 3.97
N TYR A 145 6.32 6.76 2.73
CA TYR A 145 6.44 7.79 1.70
C TYR A 145 5.46 7.56 0.55
N GLN A 146 4.76 8.63 0.17
CA GLN A 146 3.90 8.75 -1.01
C GLN A 146 4.08 10.15 -1.59
N SER A 147 4.21 10.26 -2.91
CA SER A 147 4.24 11.54 -3.62
C SER A 147 2.85 12.18 -3.65
N ASP A 148 2.78 13.47 -3.35
CA ASP A 148 1.58 14.30 -3.48
C ASP A 148 1.38 14.89 -4.88
N GLU A 149 2.39 14.79 -5.75
CA GLU A 149 2.37 15.41 -7.08
C GLU A 149 1.64 14.57 -8.14
N VAL A 150 1.35 13.30 -7.86
CA VAL A 150 0.75 12.37 -8.82
C VAL A 150 -0.34 11.52 -8.17
N ALA A 151 -1.56 11.59 -8.72
CA ALA A 151 -2.70 10.82 -8.21
C ALA A 151 -2.68 9.34 -8.68
N THR A 152 -2.21 9.10 -9.92
CA THR A 152 -2.33 7.80 -10.60
C THR A 152 -1.41 6.73 -10.00
N VAL A 153 -0.14 7.08 -9.71
CA VAL A 153 0.86 6.09 -9.29
C VAL A 153 0.58 5.53 -7.89
N PRO A 154 0.26 6.35 -6.86
CA PRO A 154 -0.16 5.82 -5.56
C PRO A 154 -1.46 5.01 -5.64
N CYS A 155 -2.38 5.39 -6.53
CA CYS A 155 -3.60 4.63 -6.77
C CYS A 155 -3.31 3.27 -7.41
N PHE A 156 -2.26 3.12 -8.23
CA PHE A 156 -1.92 1.83 -8.82
C PHE A 156 -1.60 0.78 -7.75
N SER A 157 -0.83 1.14 -6.71
CA SER A 157 -0.60 0.26 -5.56
C SER A 157 -1.92 -0.19 -4.92
N HIS A 158 -2.80 0.76 -4.59
CA HIS A 158 -4.15 0.47 -4.08
C HIS A 158 -4.93 -0.49 -4.99
N TYR A 159 -4.94 -0.18 -6.29
CA TYR A 159 -5.61 -0.98 -7.32
C TYR A 159 -5.10 -2.42 -7.35
N THR A 160 -3.78 -2.64 -7.23
CA THR A 160 -3.23 -4.01 -7.27
C THR A 160 -3.81 -4.89 -6.16
N TYR A 161 -4.00 -4.31 -4.97
CA TYR A 161 -4.62 -5.00 -3.84
C TYR A 161 -6.11 -5.26 -4.07
N TYR A 162 -6.85 -4.24 -4.52
CA TYR A 162 -8.25 -4.36 -4.92
C TYR A 162 -8.45 -5.46 -5.99
N LYS A 163 -7.73 -5.34 -7.10
CA LYS A 163 -7.87 -6.19 -8.28
C LYS A 163 -7.55 -7.65 -8.01
N THR A 164 -6.61 -7.90 -7.10
CA THR A 164 -6.18 -9.26 -6.77
C THR A 164 -6.99 -9.91 -5.64
N GLY A 165 -7.96 -9.19 -5.06
CA GLY A 165 -8.72 -9.64 -3.90
C GLY A 165 -7.84 -9.80 -2.66
N GLY A 166 -6.93 -8.85 -2.44
CA GLY A 166 -6.02 -8.82 -1.28
C GLY A 166 -4.89 -9.86 -1.31
N ARG A 167 -4.59 -10.44 -2.49
CA ARG A 167 -3.52 -11.44 -2.64
C ARG A 167 -2.15 -10.84 -2.90
N TYR A 168 -2.10 -9.68 -3.55
CA TYR A 168 -0.85 -9.02 -3.92
C TYR A 168 -0.98 -7.50 -3.78
N LEU A 169 0.12 -6.86 -3.37
CA LEU A 169 0.26 -5.41 -3.35
C LEU A 169 1.59 -5.04 -4.00
N VAL A 170 1.54 -4.20 -5.04
CA VAL A 170 2.74 -3.64 -5.67
C VAL A 170 3.04 -2.29 -5.03
N CYS A 171 4.26 -2.08 -4.54
CA CYS A 171 4.73 -0.83 -3.95
C CYS A 171 6.20 -0.58 -4.35
N ASP A 172 6.86 0.36 -3.67
CA ASP A 172 8.19 0.86 -4.05
C ASP A 172 8.25 1.34 -5.50
N ILE A 173 7.21 2.04 -5.94
CA ILE A 173 7.07 2.47 -7.33
C ILE A 173 8.01 3.64 -7.60
N GLN A 174 8.92 3.44 -8.53
CA GLN A 174 9.98 4.37 -8.90
C GLN A 174 10.31 4.25 -10.38
N GLY A 175 10.87 5.32 -10.95
CA GLY A 175 11.26 5.39 -12.35
C GLY A 175 11.18 6.80 -12.91
N VAL A 176 10.77 6.94 -14.17
CA VAL A 176 10.70 8.22 -14.87
C VAL A 176 9.27 8.53 -15.32
N ARG A 177 8.81 9.74 -15.00
CA ARG A 177 7.57 10.32 -15.54
C ARG A 177 7.88 11.15 -16.78
N THR A 178 7.14 10.92 -17.85
CA THR A 178 7.22 11.68 -19.11
C THR A 178 5.86 12.25 -19.49
N SER A 179 5.80 13.04 -20.56
CA SER A 179 4.53 13.47 -21.15
C SER A 179 3.68 12.31 -21.68
N ARG A 180 4.31 11.17 -22.04
CA ARG A 180 3.67 9.99 -22.65
C ARG A 180 3.30 8.88 -21.66
N GLY A 181 3.61 9.04 -20.39
CA GLY A 181 3.37 8.02 -19.37
C GLY A 181 4.53 7.84 -18.39
N TYR A 182 4.46 6.74 -17.66
CA TYR A 182 5.41 6.37 -16.61
C TYR A 182 6.19 5.13 -17.03
N TRP A 183 7.50 5.21 -16.91
CA TRP A 183 8.43 4.10 -17.11
C TRP A 183 9.01 3.76 -15.75
N LEU A 184 8.65 2.60 -15.24
CA LEU A 184 8.86 2.19 -13.85
C LEU A 184 9.79 0.98 -13.82
N THR A 185 10.53 0.83 -12.73
CA THR A 185 11.46 -0.28 -12.53
C THR A 185 11.57 -0.60 -11.04
N ASP A 186 12.17 -1.75 -10.71
CA ASP A 186 12.43 -2.21 -9.34
C ASP A 186 11.23 -2.09 -8.39
N PRO A 187 10.06 -2.65 -8.73
CA PRO A 187 8.95 -2.69 -7.78
C PRO A 187 9.24 -3.67 -6.63
N ALA A 188 8.70 -3.39 -5.46
CA ALA A 188 8.48 -4.39 -4.43
C ALA A 188 7.06 -4.98 -4.59
N VAL A 189 6.92 -6.28 -4.36
CA VAL A 189 5.62 -6.95 -4.35
C VAL A 189 5.44 -7.72 -3.07
N HIS A 190 4.41 -7.36 -2.31
CA HIS A 190 3.97 -8.13 -1.17
C HIS A 190 2.95 -9.19 -1.65
N SER A 191 3.15 -10.45 -1.28
CA SER A 191 2.15 -11.51 -1.37
C SER A 191 1.40 -11.64 -0.05
N ARG A 192 0.31 -12.41 -0.01
CA ARG A 192 -0.43 -12.59 1.24
C ARG A 192 0.35 -13.41 2.27
N GLU A 193 1.08 -14.42 1.81
CA GLU A 193 1.83 -15.33 2.67
C GLU A 193 3.25 -14.80 3.01
N GLY A 194 3.80 -13.90 2.19
CA GLY A 194 5.17 -13.37 2.37
C GLY A 194 6.24 -14.25 1.72
N GLY A 195 7.42 -13.66 1.48
CA GLY A 195 8.61 -14.35 0.95
C GLY A 195 8.55 -14.83 -0.50
N LYS A 196 7.42 -14.69 -1.21
CA LYS A 196 7.26 -15.17 -2.59
C LYS A 196 8.11 -14.36 -3.57
N PHE A 197 8.31 -13.08 -3.29
CA PHE A 197 9.07 -12.16 -4.14
C PHE A 197 10.37 -11.71 -3.48
N GLY A 198 11.00 -12.62 -2.72
CA GLY A 198 12.25 -12.37 -1.99
C GLY A 198 12.04 -11.59 -0.71
N ASP A 199 13.12 -11.10 -0.12
CA ASP A 199 13.11 -10.48 1.22
C ASP A 199 12.26 -9.20 1.32
N THR A 200 12.04 -8.53 0.19
CA THR A 200 11.17 -7.34 0.16
C THR A 200 9.68 -7.71 0.26
N ASP A 201 9.33 -8.99 0.09
CA ASP A 201 7.99 -9.51 0.30
C ASP A 201 7.70 -9.74 1.79
N LEU A 202 7.37 -8.64 2.48
CA LEU A 202 6.97 -8.63 3.89
C LEU A 202 5.58 -9.22 4.17
N GLY A 203 4.95 -9.89 3.20
CA GLY A 203 3.65 -10.51 3.40
C GLY A 203 2.55 -9.51 3.79
N ARG A 204 1.70 -9.93 4.72
CA ARG A 204 0.66 -9.08 5.31
C ARG A 204 1.19 -7.86 6.04
N ASP A 205 2.38 -7.94 6.65
CA ASP A 205 2.99 -6.78 7.30
C ASP A 205 3.31 -5.70 6.27
N GLY A 206 3.73 -6.09 5.08
CA GLY A 206 3.92 -5.18 3.94
C GLY A 206 2.63 -4.48 3.53
N PHE A 207 1.51 -5.22 3.48
CA PHE A 207 0.19 -4.63 3.21
C PHE A 207 -0.18 -3.58 4.25
N VAL A 208 -0.04 -3.94 5.54
CA VAL A 208 -0.35 -3.07 6.66
C VAL A 208 0.51 -1.81 6.63
N ARG A 209 1.82 -1.95 6.43
CA ARG A 209 2.76 -0.82 6.35
C ARG A 209 2.35 0.15 5.23
N PHE A 210 2.11 -0.35 4.03
CA PHE A 210 1.69 0.48 2.91
C PHE A 210 0.37 1.21 3.20
N PHE A 211 -0.68 0.49 3.61
CA PHE A 211 -1.99 1.10 3.85
C PHE A 211 -2.04 2.00 5.08
N SER A 212 -1.12 1.84 6.03
CA SER A 212 -1.01 2.73 7.20
C SER A 212 -0.62 4.16 6.84
N SER A 213 0.07 4.35 5.71
CA SER A 213 0.53 5.65 5.20
C SER A 213 -0.06 6.02 3.85
N HIS A 214 -0.75 5.08 3.17
CA HIS A 214 -1.41 5.36 1.90
C HIS A 214 -2.53 6.39 2.08
N ARG A 215 -2.41 7.50 1.37
CA ARG A 215 -3.47 8.48 1.22
C ARG A 215 -4.17 8.25 -0.10
N CYS A 216 -5.42 7.78 -0.03
CA CYS A 216 -6.25 7.62 -1.21
C CYS A 216 -6.25 8.93 -2.02
N THR A 217 -6.02 8.81 -3.32
CA THR A 217 -6.07 9.92 -4.26
C THR A 217 -7.47 10.00 -4.87
N SER A 218 -7.74 11.04 -5.66
CA SER A 218 -9.00 11.17 -6.39
C SER A 218 -9.26 10.05 -7.41
N VAL A 219 -8.28 9.19 -7.69
CA VAL A 219 -8.45 8.03 -8.57
C VAL A 219 -8.86 6.79 -7.77
N CYS A 220 -8.50 6.70 -6.49
CA CYS A 220 -8.78 5.53 -5.64
C CYS A 220 -10.27 5.26 -5.44
N ILE A 221 -11.12 6.29 -5.53
CA ILE A 221 -12.59 6.17 -5.46
C ILE A 221 -13.17 5.24 -6.53
N LEU A 222 -12.47 5.00 -7.64
CA LEU A 222 -12.88 4.07 -8.69
C LEU A 222 -12.64 2.59 -8.31
N PHE A 223 -11.81 2.33 -7.30
CA PHE A 223 -11.38 0.97 -6.91
C PHE A 223 -11.66 0.71 -5.43
N PRO A 224 -12.93 0.76 -5.00
CA PRO A 224 -13.25 0.70 -3.59
C PRO A 224 -12.96 -0.69 -3.03
N ILE A 225 -12.04 -0.77 -2.06
CA ILE A 225 -11.80 -1.99 -1.26
C ILE A 225 -12.96 -2.12 -0.26
N SER A 226 -14.12 -2.59 -0.74
CA SER A 226 -15.35 -2.65 0.06
C SER A 226 -15.59 -4.00 0.75
N ASP A 227 -15.05 -5.10 0.24
CA ASP A 227 -15.43 -6.45 0.68
C ASP A 227 -14.26 -7.45 0.56
N LEU A 228 -13.21 -7.25 1.35
CA LEU A 228 -12.38 -8.39 1.74
C LEU A 228 -13.13 -9.12 2.84
N LYS A 229 -13.66 -10.30 2.48
CA LYS A 229 -14.31 -11.24 3.40
C LYS A 229 -13.64 -11.18 4.77
N ALA A 230 -14.39 -10.67 5.75
CA ALA A 230 -14.05 -10.75 7.16
C ALA A 230 -13.74 -12.22 7.49
N GLY A 231 -12.47 -12.54 7.67
CA GLY A 231 -12.02 -13.90 7.95
C GLY A 231 -10.72 -14.19 7.23
N GLN A 232 -9.65 -14.18 8.01
CA GLN A 232 -8.28 -14.53 7.65
C GLN A 232 -7.44 -13.36 7.11
N ASP A 233 -7.01 -12.58 8.11
CA ASP A 233 -5.63 -12.15 8.29
C ASP A 233 -5.14 -10.88 7.55
N LEU A 234 -5.40 -9.74 8.18
CA LEU A 234 -4.48 -8.60 8.19
C LEU A 234 -4.15 -8.28 9.66
N PRO A 235 -2.88 -8.17 10.06
CA PRO A 235 -2.51 -7.66 11.37
C PRO A 235 -2.93 -6.18 11.54
N GLU A 236 -3.22 -5.82 12.79
CA GLU A 236 -3.99 -4.65 13.24
C GLU A 236 -3.28 -3.28 13.06
N ALA A 237 -3.07 -2.84 11.82
CA ALA A 237 -2.91 -1.40 11.55
C ALA A 237 -3.58 -0.99 10.23
N SER A 238 -4.89 -1.27 10.13
CA SER A 238 -5.74 -0.72 9.09
C SER A 238 -6.33 0.61 9.51
N PHE A 239 -5.73 1.70 9.05
CA PHE A 239 -6.47 2.94 8.90
C PHE A 239 -7.54 2.71 7.82
N ASN A 240 -8.81 2.84 8.24
CA ASN A 240 -10.07 2.62 7.51
C ASN A 240 -10.66 1.20 7.43
N LEU A 241 -10.36 0.29 8.37
CA LEU A 241 -11.17 -0.95 8.49
C LEU A 241 -12.64 -0.67 8.87
N THR A 242 -12.90 0.46 9.55
CA THR A 242 -14.22 0.82 10.11
C THR A 242 -14.95 1.88 9.29
N ARG A 243 -14.32 2.45 8.24
CA ARG A 243 -14.81 3.65 7.53
C ARG A 243 -15.13 4.86 8.45
N LYS A 244 -14.67 4.85 9.70
CA LYS A 244 -14.86 5.96 10.64
C LYS A 244 -13.76 6.99 10.52
N ASN A 245 -14.12 8.23 10.79
CA ASN A 245 -13.23 9.36 10.85
C ASN A 245 -12.46 9.37 12.18
N TYR A 246 -11.18 9.72 12.14
CA TYR A 246 -10.38 9.89 13.35
C TYR A 246 -9.42 11.07 13.17
N CYS A 247 -9.37 11.98 14.14
CA CYS A 247 -8.54 13.18 14.05
C CYS A 247 -7.16 13.06 14.71
N GLY A 248 -6.86 11.96 15.42
CA GLY A 248 -5.63 11.75 16.16
C GLY A 248 -5.49 12.58 17.46
N ARG A 249 -6.42 13.51 17.74
CA ARG A 249 -6.38 14.39 18.91
C ARG A 249 -6.85 13.67 20.17
N ARG A 250 -6.57 14.24 21.35
CA ARG A 250 -7.15 13.77 22.63
C ARG A 250 -8.67 13.73 22.56
N LEU A 251 -9.24 12.71 23.19
CA LEU A 251 -10.67 12.51 23.24
C LEU A 251 -11.34 13.62 24.06
N ASN A 252 -12.47 14.09 23.56
CA ASN A 252 -13.34 14.99 24.29
C ASN A 252 -14.33 14.19 25.15
N GLY A 253 -14.69 14.74 26.32
CA GLY A 253 -15.51 14.05 27.31
C GLY A 253 -14.69 13.28 28.36
N PRO A 254 -15.34 12.52 29.26
CA PRO A 254 -14.65 11.84 30.35
C PRO A 254 -13.71 10.73 29.85
N PRO A 255 -12.67 10.38 30.64
CA PRO A 255 -11.81 9.24 30.37
C PRO A 255 -12.62 7.95 30.21
N CYS A 256 -12.16 7.08 29.33
CA CYS A 256 -12.81 5.81 29.03
C CYS A 256 -11.84 4.66 29.31
N ASP A 257 -12.29 3.60 29.99
CA ASP A 257 -11.44 2.45 30.30
C ASP A 257 -11.19 1.54 29.08
N CYS A 258 -11.82 1.85 27.95
CA CYS A 258 -11.70 1.07 26.72
C CYS A 258 -10.76 1.70 25.66
N CYS A 259 -10.02 2.76 26.01
CA CYS A 259 -9.16 3.50 25.09
C CYS A 259 -7.93 4.15 25.75
N ASP A 260 -6.94 4.52 24.94
CA ASP A 260 -5.72 5.26 25.31
C ASP A 260 -5.92 6.78 25.47
N GLY A 261 -7.17 7.25 25.45
CA GLY A 261 -7.49 8.68 25.53
C GLY A 261 -7.29 9.47 24.23
N SER A 262 -6.92 8.83 23.11
CA SER A 262 -6.71 9.48 21.81
C SER A 262 -7.78 9.09 20.79
N CYS A 263 -8.04 9.95 19.80
CA CYS A 263 -9.02 9.70 18.75
C CYS A 263 -8.39 8.93 17.60
N GLY A 264 -8.52 7.61 17.56
CA GLY A 264 -7.82 6.82 16.55
C GLY A 264 -8.25 5.35 16.46
N PRO A 265 -8.00 4.69 15.32
CA PRO A 265 -8.45 3.31 15.10
C PRO A 265 -7.61 2.24 15.83
N ARG A 266 -6.43 2.60 16.37
CA ARG A 266 -5.49 1.64 17.02
C ARG A 266 -5.95 1.27 18.44
N ASN A 267 -6.05 2.24 19.33
CA ASN A 267 -6.56 2.04 20.69
C ASN A 267 -7.42 3.23 21.18
N GLY A 268 -7.93 4.01 20.22
CA GLY A 268 -8.68 5.22 20.48
C GLY A 268 -10.19 5.02 20.28
N CYS A 269 -10.99 5.76 21.04
CA CYS A 269 -12.39 5.94 20.68
C CYS A 269 -12.51 6.99 19.56
N ASN A 270 -13.68 7.09 18.97
CA ASN A 270 -14.01 8.20 18.08
C ASN A 270 -14.37 9.43 18.95
N CYS A 271 -13.86 10.61 18.61
CA CYS A 271 -14.23 11.85 19.31
C CYS A 271 -15.59 12.36 18.80
N CYS A 272 -16.26 13.29 19.50
CA CYS A 272 -17.58 13.77 19.05
C CYS A 272 -17.51 14.50 17.71
N GLY A 273 -16.43 15.23 17.42
CA GLY A 273 -16.25 15.89 16.13
C GLY A 273 -16.17 14.87 14.99
N CYS A 274 -15.40 13.80 15.18
CA CYS A 274 -15.30 12.74 14.20
C CYS A 274 -16.58 11.88 14.11
N MET A 275 -17.31 11.67 15.21
CA MET A 275 -18.62 11.03 15.16
C MET A 275 -19.61 11.84 14.32
N ARG A 276 -19.66 13.17 14.48
CA ARG A 276 -20.53 14.01 13.64
C ARG A 276 -20.19 13.89 12.15
N ARG A 277 -18.91 13.87 11.82
CA ARG A 277 -18.47 13.63 10.44
C ARG A 277 -18.89 12.23 9.95
N ASP A 278 -18.79 11.20 10.78
CA ASP A 278 -19.33 9.87 10.44
C ASP A 278 -20.83 9.93 10.17
N LEU A 279 -21.61 10.66 10.99
CA LEU A 279 -23.05 10.80 10.76
C LEU A 279 -23.37 11.57 9.47
N GLU A 280 -22.59 12.58 9.12
CA GLU A 280 -22.72 13.30 7.85
C GLU A 280 -22.42 12.39 6.65
N GLU A 281 -21.26 11.73 6.67
CA GLU A 281 -20.75 10.91 5.56
C GLU A 281 -21.60 9.66 5.33
N PHE A 282 -22.16 9.08 6.39
CA PHE A 282 -23.05 7.92 6.31
C PHE A 282 -24.53 8.32 6.11
N GLY A 283 -24.85 9.62 6.03
CA GLY A 283 -26.22 10.10 5.84
C GLY A 283 -27.16 9.83 7.03
N LEU A 284 -26.64 9.82 8.24
CA LEU A 284 -27.35 9.40 9.47
C LEU A 284 -27.88 10.55 10.33
N LEU A 285 -27.67 11.82 9.93
CA LEU A 285 -28.04 13.00 10.73
C LEU A 285 -29.53 13.06 11.14
N LYS A 286 -30.42 12.43 10.37
CA LYS A 286 -31.88 12.46 10.58
C LYS A 286 -32.44 11.19 11.20
N ILE A 287 -31.59 10.25 11.64
CA ILE A 287 -32.02 8.99 12.24
C ILE A 287 -31.39 8.80 13.62
N ARG A 288 -32.06 8.03 14.48
CA ARG A 288 -31.56 7.68 15.82
C ARG A 288 -30.50 6.57 15.72
N ALA A 289 -29.34 6.90 15.17
CA ALA A 289 -28.24 5.96 14.98
C ALA A 289 -26.88 6.60 15.22
N LEU A 290 -25.93 5.78 15.67
CA LEU A 290 -24.50 6.11 15.77
C LEU A 290 -23.67 5.05 15.05
N VAL A 291 -22.40 5.34 14.77
CA VAL A 291 -21.48 4.36 14.17
C VAL A 291 -20.57 3.77 15.25
N ASN A 292 -20.69 2.48 15.54
CA ASN A 292 -19.95 1.84 16.63
C ASN A 292 -18.45 1.69 16.34
N ARG A 293 -17.64 1.24 17.31
CA ARG A 293 -16.17 1.11 17.17
C ARG A 293 -15.73 0.24 15.99
N GLU A 294 -16.57 -0.67 15.53
CA GLU A 294 -16.30 -1.53 14.37
C GLU A 294 -16.75 -0.91 13.04
N GLY A 295 -17.26 0.32 13.03
CA GLY A 295 -17.72 0.98 11.80
C GLY A 295 -19.15 0.69 11.40
N ALA A 296 -19.91 -0.02 12.24
CA ALA A 296 -21.28 -0.39 11.90
C ALA A 296 -22.29 0.64 12.40
N VAL A 297 -23.19 1.03 11.51
CA VAL A 297 -24.39 1.81 11.84
C VAL A 297 -25.21 1.02 12.85
N SER A 298 -25.40 1.60 14.03
CA SER A 298 -26.09 1.00 15.16
C SER A 298 -27.28 1.88 15.50
N ARG A 299 -28.49 1.33 15.42
CA ARG A 299 -29.75 2.05 15.65
C ARG A 299 -30.16 1.93 17.10
N LEU A 300 -30.68 3.02 17.66
CA LEU A 300 -31.26 3.02 19.00
C LEU A 300 -32.65 2.39 18.96
N SER A 301 -32.85 1.33 19.73
CA SER A 301 -34.17 0.71 19.92
C SER A 301 -35.02 1.55 20.89
N SER A 302 -36.26 1.83 20.51
CA SER A 302 -37.25 2.51 21.36
C SER A 302 -37.78 1.63 22.50
N GLU A 303 -37.68 0.31 22.37
CA GLU A 303 -38.19 -0.66 23.36
C GLU A 303 -37.18 -0.90 24.48
N THR A 304 -35.91 -1.02 24.12
CA THR A 304 -34.85 -1.42 25.06
C THR A 304 -33.92 -0.27 25.46
N ASN A 305 -34.00 0.88 24.76
CA ASN A 305 -33.08 2.01 24.91
C ASN A 305 -31.60 1.62 24.78
N LYS A 306 -31.30 0.66 23.89
CA LYS A 306 -29.96 0.18 23.56
C LYS A 306 -29.69 0.29 22.07
N PHE A 307 -28.42 0.37 21.70
CA PHE A 307 -27.96 0.36 20.31
C PHE A 307 -27.79 -1.06 19.78
N TYR A 308 -28.19 -1.27 18.52
CA TYR A 308 -28.07 -2.54 17.81
C TYR A 308 -27.60 -2.31 16.38
N CYS A 309 -26.59 -3.06 15.94
CA CYS A 309 -26.10 -3.01 14.56
C CYS A 309 -26.72 -4.07 13.64
N GLY A 310 -27.48 -5.03 14.19
CA GLY A 310 -28.13 -6.11 13.42
C GLY A 310 -27.18 -7.07 12.70
N ARG A 311 -25.86 -6.99 12.93
CA ARG A 311 -24.89 -7.88 12.29
C ARG A 311 -24.90 -9.27 12.95
N LYS A 312 -24.57 -10.30 12.17
CA LYS A 312 -24.38 -11.68 12.63
C LYS A 312 -23.01 -11.85 13.30
N ASN A 313 -22.85 -11.26 14.48
CA ASN A 313 -21.57 -11.27 15.22
C ASN A 313 -21.69 -11.80 16.65
N MET A 314 -22.79 -12.49 16.96
CA MET A 314 -23.08 -13.06 18.28
C MET A 314 -23.08 -14.60 18.27
N ALA A 315 -22.47 -15.24 17.27
CA ALA A 315 -22.52 -16.70 17.06
C ALA A 315 -22.02 -17.56 18.24
N ARG A 316 -21.28 -16.97 19.19
CA ARG A 316 -20.79 -17.66 20.39
C ARG A 316 -21.65 -17.41 21.65
N ASP A 317 -22.63 -16.51 21.57
CA ASP A 317 -23.55 -16.21 22.66
C ASP A 317 -24.79 -17.10 22.58
N ARG A 318 -24.86 -18.09 23.49
CA ARG A 318 -25.95 -19.09 23.55
C ARG A 318 -27.31 -18.49 23.90
N MET A 319 -27.34 -17.23 24.35
CA MET A 319 -28.56 -16.51 24.70
C MET A 319 -29.10 -15.68 23.53
N THR A 320 -28.52 -15.81 22.34
CA THR A 320 -28.91 -15.05 21.14
C THR A 320 -29.16 -15.96 19.94
N ASP A 321 -29.89 -15.45 18.94
CA ASP A 321 -30.03 -16.06 17.62
C ASP A 321 -28.76 -15.90 16.72
N GLY A 322 -27.66 -15.41 17.28
CA GLY A 322 -26.41 -15.14 16.58
C GLY A 322 -26.31 -13.73 16.00
N PHE A 323 -27.34 -12.89 16.14
CA PHE A 323 -27.36 -11.50 15.70
C PHE A 323 -27.32 -10.52 16.88
N CYS A 324 -26.80 -9.33 16.61
CA CYS A 324 -26.83 -8.20 17.54
C CYS A 324 -28.25 -7.60 17.59
N GLY A 325 -29.16 -8.27 18.30
CA GLY A 325 -30.53 -7.88 18.70
C GLY A 325 -31.35 -6.99 17.73
N PRO A 326 -32.41 -6.31 18.22
CA PRO A 326 -33.07 -6.52 19.51
C PRO A 326 -33.90 -7.81 19.57
N ASN A 327 -34.23 -8.42 18.43
CA ASN A 327 -35.00 -9.66 18.39
C ASN A 327 -34.16 -10.83 18.92
N ASN A 328 -34.64 -11.53 19.95
CA ASN A 328 -34.02 -12.73 20.52
C ASN A 328 -32.51 -12.62 20.79
N GLY A 329 -32.01 -11.43 21.19
CA GLY A 329 -30.58 -11.28 21.42
C GLY A 329 -30.13 -10.00 22.10
N ASN A 330 -29.01 -10.10 22.80
CA ASN A 330 -28.28 -8.97 23.36
C ASN A 330 -27.61 -8.14 22.25
N ASN A 331 -27.24 -6.90 22.56
CA ASN A 331 -26.38 -6.12 21.67
C ASN A 331 -24.91 -6.58 21.80
N CYS A 332 -24.17 -6.55 20.68
CA CYS A 332 -22.78 -6.98 20.62
C CYS A 332 -21.84 -6.06 21.42
N HIS A 333 -20.61 -6.51 21.68
CA HIS A 333 -19.63 -5.75 22.47
C HIS A 333 -19.46 -4.30 21.96
N ALA A 334 -19.33 -4.09 20.65
CA ALA A 334 -19.20 -2.76 20.07
C ALA A 334 -20.43 -1.87 20.30
N CYS A 335 -21.64 -2.45 20.29
CA CYS A 335 -22.87 -1.71 20.55
C CYS A 335 -23.08 -1.42 22.05
N ARG A 336 -22.65 -2.32 22.95
CA ARG A 336 -22.62 -2.07 24.40
C ARG A 336 -21.70 -0.91 24.76
N GLN A 337 -20.55 -0.82 24.11
CA GLN A 337 -19.66 0.34 24.27
C GLN A 337 -20.33 1.63 23.78
N LEU A 338 -21.14 1.54 22.73
CA LEU A 338 -21.91 2.68 22.22
C LEU A 338 -23.01 3.12 23.19
N ASP A 339 -23.64 2.18 23.90
CA ASP A 339 -24.58 2.48 24.98
C ASP A 339 -23.91 3.33 26.08
N ILE A 340 -22.68 2.99 26.48
CA ILE A 340 -21.91 3.77 27.45
C ILE A 340 -21.59 5.14 26.86
N GLN A 341 -20.96 5.15 25.67
CA GLN A 341 -20.52 6.37 24.98
C GLN A 341 -21.65 7.36 24.67
N SER A 342 -22.87 6.86 24.51
CA SER A 342 -24.05 7.67 24.24
C SER A 342 -24.54 8.47 25.45
N ARG A 343 -24.19 8.03 26.67
CA ARG A 343 -24.61 8.67 27.92
C ARG A 343 -23.60 9.69 28.45
N ASP A 344 -22.38 9.66 27.94
CA ASP A 344 -21.30 10.55 28.34
C ASP A 344 -20.83 11.44 27.16
N ARG A 345 -19.96 10.92 26.30
CA ARG A 345 -19.25 11.59 25.21
C ARG A 345 -20.23 12.07 24.14
N TYR A 346 -21.04 11.17 23.60
CA TYR A 346 -22.01 11.50 22.55
C TYR A 346 -23.36 11.97 23.10
N TYR A 347 -23.45 12.27 24.40
CA TYR A 347 -24.69 12.69 25.07
C TYR A 347 -25.40 13.82 24.31
N LEU A 348 -24.69 14.87 23.92
CA LEU A 348 -25.29 16.00 23.19
C LEU A 348 -25.81 15.61 21.80
N ILE A 349 -25.18 14.64 21.12
CA ILE A 349 -25.66 14.14 19.82
C ILE A 349 -26.99 13.38 20.02
N VAL A 350 -27.06 12.54 21.05
CA VAL A 350 -28.22 11.71 21.33
C VAL A 350 -29.39 12.52 21.89
N GLN A 351 -29.12 13.50 22.77
CA GLN A 351 -30.14 14.42 23.29
C GLN A 351 -30.87 15.18 22.17
N ALA A 352 -30.14 15.58 21.12
CA ALA A 352 -30.74 16.29 19.98
C ALA A 352 -31.87 15.50 19.30
N TRP A 353 -31.89 14.16 19.40
CA TRP A 353 -32.94 13.31 18.82
C TRP A 353 -34.28 13.33 19.57
N PHE A 354 -34.27 13.83 20.81
CA PHE A 354 -35.43 13.84 21.70
C PHE A 354 -35.99 15.25 21.93
N GLY A 355 -35.47 16.26 21.22
CA GLY A 355 -36.06 17.60 21.18
C GLY A 355 -35.82 18.43 22.44
N LYS A 356 -34.55 18.75 22.73
CA LYS A 356 -34.16 19.92 23.53
C LYS A 356 -33.01 20.64 22.82
N ALA A 357 -33.15 21.95 22.64
CA ALA A 357 -32.20 22.78 21.90
C ALA A 357 -30.79 22.72 22.50
N LEU A 358 -29.76 22.80 21.65
CA LEU A 358 -28.37 22.92 22.07
C LEU A 358 -28.16 24.27 22.75
N PRO A 359 -27.63 24.35 23.99
CA PRO A 359 -26.99 25.59 24.42
C PRO A 359 -25.74 25.81 23.57
N GLU A 360 -25.52 27.05 23.13
CA GLU A 360 -24.25 27.52 22.57
C GLU A 360 -23.06 27.07 23.46
N PRO A 361 -21.90 26.72 22.86
CA PRO A 361 -20.75 26.23 23.62
C PRO A 361 -20.21 27.34 24.52
N THR A 362 -20.67 27.37 25.77
CA THR A 362 -20.00 28.11 26.83
C THR A 362 -18.72 27.37 27.18
N SER A 363 -17.62 28.08 27.01
CA SER A 363 -16.27 27.73 27.42
C SER A 363 -16.25 26.86 28.68
N ILE A 364 -15.88 25.58 28.53
CA ILE A 364 -15.47 24.79 29.69
C ILE A 364 -14.06 25.22 30.02
N VAL A 365 -14.01 26.13 30.98
CA VAL A 365 -12.84 26.62 31.70
C VAL A 365 -12.04 25.43 32.21
N HIS A 366 -10.76 25.38 31.85
CA HIS A 366 -9.76 24.53 32.49
C HIS A 366 -9.79 24.74 34.00
N ARG A 367 -9.97 23.68 34.77
CA ARG A 367 -9.41 23.62 36.13
C ARG A 367 -8.35 22.52 36.16
N ALA A 368 -7.26 22.90 36.81
CA ALA A 368 -5.92 22.35 36.80
C ALA A 368 -5.82 20.88 37.18
#